data_AF-A0A3N5XT64-F1
#
_entry.id   AF-A0A3N5XT64-F1
#
_cell.length_a   1.000
_cell.length_b   1.000
_cell.length_c   1.000
_cell.angle_alpha   90.00
_cell.angle_beta   90.00
_cell.angle_gamma   90.00
#
_symmetry.space_group_name_H-M   'P 1'
#
loop_
_entity.id
_entity.type
_entity.pdbx_description
1 polymer ?
#
loop_
_entity_poly.entity_id
_entity_poly.type
_entity_poly.pdbx_seq_one_letter_code
_entity_poly.pdbx_strand_id
1 'polypeptide(L)'
;MATLMGSGIFLIFNWAQGQMSFEEAQTLAFCTMVVFEWFRAFNARSDEHTIFKLGFFRNRWLLLSIGVAIVLQLAVVYLPFMQIAFKTVPLSIDKWGIAILAGGSMFVIEETRKVVFPKLFSPGKWRPLNPNFLRN
;
A
#
# COMPACT_ATOMS: atom_id res chain seq x y z
N MET A 1 -2.93 2.59 -11.33
CA MET A 1 -2.74 2.65 -9.85
C MET A 1 -1.40 3.26 -9.49
N ALA A 2 -0.30 2.86 -10.13
CA ALA A 2 0.99 3.55 -9.97
C ALA A 2 0.90 5.07 -10.21
N THR A 3 0.15 5.50 -11.23
CA THR A 3 -0.12 6.92 -11.51
C THR A 3 -0.84 7.63 -10.36
N LEU A 4 -1.91 7.04 -9.83
CA LEU A 4 -2.66 7.59 -8.69
C LEU A 4 -1.81 7.68 -7.42
N MET A 5 -0.98 6.67 -7.16
CA MET A 5 -0.05 6.70 -6.03
C MET A 5 1.00 7.79 -6.18
N GLY A 6 1.60 7.92 -7.37
CA GLY A 6 2.56 8.99 -7.65
C GLY A 6 1.95 10.37 -7.46
N SER A 7 0.72 10.56 -7.95
CA SER A 7 -0.04 11.80 -7.71
C SER A 7 -0.33 12.03 -6.23
N GLY A 8 -0.74 11.00 -5.49
CA GLY A 8 -1.02 11.10 -4.04
C GLY A 8 0.22 11.48 -3.22
N ILE A 9 1.36 10.84 -3.48
CA ILE A 9 2.64 11.15 -2.81
C ILE A 9 3.07 12.57 -3.15
N PHE A 10 2.97 12.98 -4.42
CA PHE A 10 3.33 14.34 -4.84
C PHE A 10 2.48 15.41 -4.16
N LEU A 11 1.16 15.20 -4.04
CA LEU A 11 0.27 16.14 -3.34
C LEU A 11 0.65 16.28 -1.86
N ILE A 12 0.93 15.17 -1.19
CA ILE A 12 1.34 15.18 0.22
C ILE A 12 2.70 15.86 0.39
N PHE A 13 3.65 15.58 -0.49
CA PHE A 13 4.96 16.20 -0.46
C PHE A 13 4.88 17.72 -0.71
N ASN A 14 4.07 18.15 -1.67
CA ASN A 14 3.84 19.57 -1.94
C ASN A 14 3.18 20.29 -0.75
N TRP A 15 2.19 19.65 -0.13
CA TRP A 15 1.57 20.18 1.09
C TRP A 15 2.54 20.23 2.28
N ALA A 16 3.38 19.20 2.43
CA ALA A 16 4.36 19.09 3.51
C ALA A 16 5.47 20.15 3.40
N GLN A 17 5.97 20.43 2.19
CA GLN A 17 6.98 21.47 2.00
C GLN A 17 6.53 22.87 2.48
N GLY A 18 5.22 23.14 2.52
CA GLY A 18 4.69 24.40 3.04
C GLY A 18 4.64 24.49 4.57
N GLN A 19 4.83 23.38 5.30
CA GLN A 19 4.61 23.31 6.76
C GLN A 19 5.79 22.75 7.56
N MET A 20 6.72 22.05 6.92
CA MET A 20 7.83 21.36 7.58
C MET A 20 9.13 21.47 6.77
N SER A 21 10.25 21.07 7.40
CA SER A 21 11.56 21.06 6.73
C SER A 21 11.58 20.10 5.53
N PHE A 22 12.52 20.33 4.62
CA PHE A 22 12.65 19.52 3.41
C PHE A 22 12.90 18.03 3.73
N GLU A 23 13.74 17.78 4.73
CA GLU A 23 14.11 16.44 5.21
C GLU A 23 12.90 15.71 5.82
N GLU A 24 12.06 16.43 6.57
CA GLU A 24 10.82 15.87 7.13
C GLU A 24 9.79 15.58 6.04
N ALA A 25 9.63 16.48 5.06
CA ALA A 25 8.74 16.26 3.94
C ALA A 25 9.18 15.03 3.10
N GLN A 26 10.49 14.86 2.88
CA GLN A 26 11.05 13.71 2.17
C GLN A 26 10.79 12.42 2.96
N THR A 27 10.98 12.44 4.28
CA THR A 27 10.72 11.28 5.14
C THR A 27 9.24 10.93 5.17
N LEU A 28 8.35 11.93 5.22
CA LEU A 28 6.91 11.72 5.16
C LEU A 28 6.48 11.11 3.82
N ALA A 29 7.03 11.60 2.70
CA ALA A 29 6.76 11.03 1.39
C ALA A 29 7.23 9.57 1.29
N PHE A 30 8.41 9.26 1.83
CA PHE A 30 8.91 7.88 1.92
C PHE A 30 7.99 6.98 2.75
N CYS A 31 7.58 7.44 3.95
CA CYS A 31 6.66 6.69 4.80
C CYS A 31 5.31 6.46 4.12
N THR A 32 4.78 7.47 3.44
CA THR A 32 3.53 7.38 2.68
C THR A 32 3.63 6.35 1.56
N MET A 33 4.74 6.33 0.82
CA MET A 33 4.99 5.33 -0.22
C MET A 33 4.96 3.91 0.36
N VAL A 34 5.65 3.67 1.47
CA VAL A 34 5.70 2.35 2.10
C VAL A 34 4.32 1.93 2.63
N VAL A 35 3.57 2.87 3.21
CA VAL A 35 2.18 2.64 3.62
C VAL A 35 1.31 2.25 2.41
N PHE A 36 1.48 2.89 1.26
CA PHE A 36 0.76 2.51 0.05
C PHE A 36 1.09 1.07 -0.38
N GLU A 37 2.33 0.62 -0.25
CA GLU A 37 2.69 -0.77 -0.54
C GLU A 37 2.01 -1.76 0.42
N TRP A 38 1.82 -1.40 1.70
CA TRP A 38 1.05 -2.23 2.63
C TRP A 38 -0.41 -2.40 2.15
N PHE A 39 -1.07 -1.29 1.79
CA PHE A 39 -2.44 -1.33 1.26
C PHE A 39 -2.54 -2.02 -0.10
N ARG A 40 -1.52 -1.90 -0.94
CA ARG A 40 -1.42 -2.66 -2.20
C ARG A 40 -1.27 -4.14 -1.96
N ALA A 41 -0.45 -4.57 -1.02
CA ALA A 41 -0.32 -5.98 -0.68
C ALA A 41 -1.66 -6.56 -0.19
N PHE A 42 -2.42 -5.79 0.60
CA PHE A 42 -3.80 -6.14 0.95
C PHE A 42 -4.72 -6.27 -0.28
N ASN A 43 -4.64 -5.32 -1.22
CA ASN A 43 -5.46 -5.30 -2.42
C ASN A 43 -5.08 -6.37 -3.45
N ALA A 44 -3.79 -6.67 -3.62
CA ALA A 44 -3.26 -7.64 -4.57
C ALA A 44 -3.62 -9.09 -4.20
N ARG A 45 -3.95 -9.36 -2.93
CA ARG A 45 -4.47 -10.66 -2.52
C ARG A 45 -5.82 -11.01 -3.18
N SER A 46 -6.59 -10.01 -3.61
CA SER A 46 -7.93 -10.23 -4.15
C SER A 46 -8.15 -9.43 -5.43
N ASP A 47 -7.80 -10.05 -6.57
CA ASP A 47 -8.00 -9.48 -7.90
C ASP A 47 -9.48 -9.46 -8.34
N GLU A 48 -10.35 -10.29 -7.77
CA GLU A 48 -11.74 -10.45 -8.25
C GLU A 48 -12.83 -10.27 -7.19
N HIS A 49 -12.47 -10.17 -5.92
CA HIS A 49 -13.46 -10.05 -4.83
C HIS A 49 -13.13 -8.90 -3.89
N THR A 50 -14.13 -8.10 -3.52
CA THR A 50 -14.00 -7.04 -2.51
C THR A 50 -13.49 -7.62 -1.20
N ILE A 51 -12.60 -6.89 -0.52
CA ILE A 51 -11.90 -7.37 0.69
C ILE A 51 -12.90 -7.69 1.82
N PHE A 52 -14.04 -6.98 1.83
CA PHE A 52 -15.20 -7.26 2.70
C PHE A 52 -15.79 -8.68 2.55
N LYS A 53 -15.73 -9.32 1.37
CA LYS A 53 -16.26 -10.68 1.16
C LYS A 53 -15.28 -11.79 1.55
N LEU A 54 -13.97 -11.51 1.59
CA LEU A 54 -12.93 -12.51 1.85
C LEU A 54 -12.50 -12.61 3.33
N GLY A 55 -12.84 -11.60 4.14
CA GLY A 55 -12.44 -11.51 5.55
C GLY A 55 -11.00 -11.02 5.70
N PHE A 56 -10.84 -9.86 6.34
CA PHE A 56 -9.56 -9.17 6.55
C PHE A 56 -8.48 -10.07 7.20
N PHE A 57 -8.88 -10.94 8.14
CA PHE A 57 -7.97 -11.76 8.95
C PHE A 57 -7.73 -13.19 8.45
N ARG A 58 -8.25 -13.58 7.27
CA ARG A 58 -8.22 -15.00 6.87
C ARG A 58 -6.82 -15.51 6.46
N ASN A 59 -5.87 -14.63 6.13
CA ASN A 59 -4.49 -15.02 5.78
C ASN A 59 -3.50 -14.46 6.78
N ARG A 60 -3.03 -15.34 7.68
CA ARG A 60 -2.02 -15.03 8.69
C ARG A 60 -0.66 -14.69 8.08
N TRP A 61 -0.31 -15.27 6.93
CA TRP A 61 0.95 -14.96 6.24
C TRP A 61 0.98 -13.54 5.71
N LEU A 62 -0.13 -13.04 5.16
CA LEU A 62 -0.23 -11.64 4.72
C LEU A 62 -0.05 -10.67 5.89
N LEU A 63 -0.74 -10.94 7.00
CA LEU A 63 -0.60 -10.15 8.24
C LEU A 63 0.84 -10.18 8.77
N LEU A 64 1.49 -11.33 8.71
CA LEU A 64 2.88 -11.48 9.13
C LEU A 64 3.84 -10.69 8.23
N SER A 65 3.68 -10.77 6.90
CA SER A 65 4.49 -9.98 5.97
C SER A 65 4.34 -8.47 6.17
N ILE A 66 3.12 -8.00 6.43
CA ILE A 66 2.85 -6.58 6.70
C ILE A 66 3.40 -6.18 8.07
N GLY A 67 3.28 -7.05 9.08
CA GLY A 67 3.90 -6.85 10.39
C GLY A 67 5.42 -6.70 10.29
N VAL A 68 6.09 -7.57 9.52
CA VAL A 68 7.53 -7.45 9.25
C VAL A 68 7.85 -6.14 8.53
N ALA A 69 7.04 -5.75 7.53
CA ALA A 69 7.23 -4.49 6.81
C ALA A 69 7.09 -3.26 7.73
N ILE A 70 6.13 -3.27 8.67
CA ILE A 70 5.96 -2.20 9.67
C ILE A 70 7.19 -2.13 10.58
N VAL A 71 7.67 -3.27 11.09
CA VAL A 71 8.85 -3.32 11.96
C VAL A 71 10.09 -2.79 11.24
N LEU A 72 10.31 -3.21 9.99
CA LEU A 72 11.42 -2.70 9.17
C LEU A 72 11.27 -1.20 8.89
N GLN A 73 10.06 -0.72 8.63
CA GLN A 73 9.82 0.71 8.43
C GLN A 73 10.16 1.53 9.68
N LEU A 74 9.72 1.08 10.86
CA LEU A 74 10.08 1.73 12.13
C LEU A 74 11.58 1.69 12.37
N ALA A 75 12.25 0.57 12.05
CA ALA A 75 13.70 0.45 12.13
C ALA A 75 14.39 1.48 11.23
N VAL A 76 13.90 1.71 10.00
CA VAL A 76 14.47 2.71 9.08
C VAL A 76 14.28 4.15 9.59
N VAL A 77 13.15 4.45 10.24
CA VAL A 77 12.84 5.81 10.71
C VAL A 77 13.51 6.14 12.04
N TYR A 78 13.75 5.15 12.92
CA TYR A 78 14.24 5.39 14.29
C TYR A 78 15.66 4.89 14.57
N LEU A 79 16.24 4.00 13.75
CA LEU A 79 17.64 3.59 13.96
C LEU A 79 18.62 4.60 13.34
N PRO A 80 19.60 5.11 14.10
CA PRO A 80 20.53 6.13 13.60
C PRO A 80 21.36 5.65 12.40
N PHE A 81 21.74 4.36 12.36
CA PHE A 81 22.45 3.78 11.22
C PHE A 81 21.61 3.82 9.94
N MET A 82 20.31 3.53 10.04
CA MET A 82 19.41 3.54 8.89
C MET A 82 19.02 4.96 8.48
N GLN A 83 18.90 5.88 9.44
CA GLN A 83 18.66 7.29 9.17
C GLN A 83 19.76 7.91 8.30
N ILE A 84 21.02 7.55 8.52
CA ILE A 84 22.14 8.01 7.70
C ILE A 84 22.07 7.41 6.28
N ALA A 85 21.75 6.11 6.17
CA ALA A 85 21.68 5.41 4.90
C ALA A 85 20.52 5.91 4.01
N PHE A 86 19.35 6.14 4.60
CA PHE A 86 18.13 6.53 3.89
C PHE A 86 17.84 8.04 3.96
N LYS A 87 18.68 8.81 4.66
CA LYS A 87 18.50 10.25 4.93
C LYS A 87 17.12 10.56 5.51
N THR A 88 16.67 9.73 6.44
CA THR A 88 15.37 9.89 7.12
C THR A 88 15.55 10.63 8.44
N VAL A 89 14.52 11.39 8.83
CA VAL A 89 14.45 12.06 10.14
C VAL A 89 13.36 11.43 11.00
N PRO A 90 13.51 11.41 12.34
CA PRO A 90 12.50 10.82 13.22
C PRO A 90 11.18 11.58 13.05
N LEU A 91 10.14 10.83 12.66
CA LEU A 91 8.84 11.38 12.36
C LEU A 91 7.95 11.32 13.61
N SER A 92 7.30 12.44 13.93
CA SER A 92 6.33 12.53 15.02
C SER A 92 5.04 11.75 14.71
N ILE A 93 4.31 11.36 15.76
CA ILE A 93 3.12 10.49 15.65
C ILE A 93 1.97 11.12 14.85
N ASP A 94 1.85 12.46 14.89
CA ASP A 94 0.89 13.25 14.12
C ASP A 94 1.12 13.09 12.61
N LYS A 95 2.38 13.16 12.18
CA LYS A 95 2.78 13.00 10.76
C LYS A 95 2.57 11.57 10.28
N TRP A 96 2.79 10.58 11.16
CA TRP A 96 2.42 9.19 10.88
C TRP A 96 0.92 9.03 10.62
N GLY A 97 0.08 9.75 11.36
CA GLY A 97 -1.36 9.81 11.13
C GLY A 97 -1.69 10.24 9.70
N ILE A 98 -0.99 11.26 9.18
CA ILE A 98 -1.19 11.76 7.81
C ILE A 98 -0.83 10.69 6.78
N ALA A 99 0.31 10.01 6.94
CA ALA A 99 0.73 8.94 6.02
C ALA A 99 -0.27 7.76 6.02
N ILE A 100 -0.77 7.35 7.19
CA ILE A 100 -1.76 6.28 7.31
C ILE A 100 -3.11 6.71 6.71
N LEU A 101 -3.57 7.93 6.97
CA LEU A 101 -4.81 8.46 6.41
C LEU A 101 -4.75 8.57 4.88
N ALA A 102 -3.61 9.00 4.34
CA ALA A 102 -3.37 9.01 2.91
C ALA A 102 -3.42 7.60 2.31
N GLY A 103 -2.80 6.62 2.98
CA GLY A 103 -2.86 5.23 2.53
C GLY A 103 -4.27 4.66 2.59
N GLY A 104 -5.00 4.99 3.66
CA GLY A 104 -6.39 4.60 3.84
C GLY A 104 -7.31 5.19 2.78
N SER A 105 -7.14 6.46 2.41
CA SER A 105 -7.94 7.08 1.34
C SER A 105 -7.68 6.39 -0.01
N MET A 106 -6.42 6.06 -0.31
CA MET A 106 -6.07 5.32 -1.51
C MET A 106 -6.66 3.90 -1.52
N PHE A 107 -6.66 3.24 -0.37
CA PHE A 107 -7.32 1.94 -0.19
C PHE A 107 -8.82 2.01 -0.48
N VAL A 108 -9.52 3.04 0.01
CA VAL A 108 -10.95 3.24 -0.25
C VAL A 108 -11.23 3.49 -1.73
N ILE A 109 -10.36 4.25 -2.42
CA ILE A 109 -10.47 4.49 -3.87
C ILE A 109 -10.36 3.17 -4.64
N GLU A 110 -9.41 2.32 -4.26
CA GLU A 110 -9.20 0.98 -4.86
C GLU A 110 -10.41 0.06 -4.65
N GLU A 111 -10.90 -0.01 -3.42
CA GLU A 111 -12.06 -0.82 -3.05
C GLU A 111 -13.30 -0.36 -3.85
N THR A 112 -13.51 0.95 -3.95
CA THR A 112 -14.62 1.54 -4.73
C THR A 112 -14.50 1.20 -6.21
N ARG A 113 -13.30 1.31 -6.79
CA ARG A 113 -13.06 0.95 -8.19
C ARG A 113 -13.36 -0.52 -8.48
N LYS A 114 -12.99 -1.43 -7.57
CA LYS A 114 -13.32 -2.86 -7.68
C LYS A 114 -14.82 -3.11 -7.62
N VAL A 115 -15.55 -2.37 -6.78
CA VAL A 115 -17.01 -2.46 -6.68
C VAL A 115 -17.70 -1.98 -7.96
N VAL A 116 -17.22 -0.89 -8.57
CA VAL A 116 -17.82 -0.30 -9.78
C VAL A 116 -17.44 -1.07 -11.05
N PHE A 117 -16.21 -1.58 -11.16
CA PHE A 117 -15.71 -2.28 -12.35
C PHE A 117 -15.16 -3.68 -12.05
N PRO A 118 -15.98 -4.63 -11.55
CA PRO A 118 -15.52 -5.95 -11.12
C PRO A 118 -14.99 -6.84 -12.25
N LYS A 119 -15.26 -6.51 -13.52
CA LYS A 119 -14.91 -7.33 -14.70
C LYS A 119 -13.72 -6.80 -15.51
N LEU A 120 -13.06 -5.72 -15.10
CA LEU A 120 -12.02 -5.05 -15.90
C LEU A 120 -10.78 -5.94 -16.14
N PHE A 121 -10.50 -6.90 -15.26
CA PHE A 121 -9.38 -7.87 -15.37
C PHE A 121 -9.81 -9.30 -15.75
N SER A 122 -11.07 -9.51 -16.14
CA SER A 122 -11.56 -10.80 -16.66
C SER A 122 -11.22 -11.15 -18.13
N PRO A 123 -10.53 -10.35 -19.00
CA PRO A 123 -10.39 -10.75 -20.41
C PRO A 123 -9.41 -11.91 -20.67
N GLY A 124 -8.66 -12.39 -19.67
CA GLY A 124 -7.52 -13.29 -19.89
C GLY A 124 -7.51 -14.59 -19.09
N LYS A 125 -8.53 -14.89 -18.27
CA LYS A 125 -8.57 -16.17 -17.56
C LYS A 125 -8.93 -17.28 -18.54
N TRP A 126 -7.92 -18.03 -18.97
CA TRP A 126 -8.05 -19.26 -19.74
C TRP A 126 -9.09 -20.16 -19.07
N ARG A 127 -10.23 -20.36 -19.74
CA ARG A 127 -11.19 -21.41 -19.38
C ARG A 127 -10.79 -22.65 -20.18
N PRO A 128 -10.34 -23.74 -19.55
CA PRO A 128 -10.06 -24.96 -20.30
C PRO A 128 -11.36 -25.43 -20.96
N LEU A 129 -11.37 -25.49 -22.29
CA LEU A 129 -12.54 -25.83 -23.09
C LEU A 129 -12.96 -27.29 -23.00
N ASN A 130 -12.25 -28.14 -22.26
CA ASN A 130 -12.66 -29.53 -22.05
C ASN A 130 -11.92 -30.16 -20.84
N PRO A 131 -12.63 -30.58 -19.77
CA PRO A 131 -12.03 -31.23 -18.61
C PRO A 131 -11.52 -32.66 -18.89
N ASN A 132 -11.80 -33.24 -20.06
CA ASN A 132 -11.48 -34.64 -20.36
C ASN A 132 -10.01 -34.88 -20.80
N PHE A 133 -9.22 -33.85 -21.05
CA PHE A 133 -7.81 -33.99 -21.48
C PHE A 133 -6.83 -34.35 -20.34
N LEU A 134 -7.26 -34.29 -19.08
CA LEU A 134 -6.41 -34.60 -17.90
C LEU A 134 -6.60 -36.03 -17.37
N ARG A 135 -7.32 -36.89 -18.11
CA ARG A 135 -7.76 -38.22 -17.66
C ARG A 135 -7.21 -39.41 -18.44
N ASN A 136 -6.28 -39.21 -19.39
CA ASN A 136 -5.63 -40.28 -20.15
C ASN A 136 -4.12 -40.28 -19.91
#